data_AF-A0A2Z5AA93-F1
#
_entry.id   AF-A0A2Z5AA93-F1
#
_cell.length_a   1.000
_cell.length_b   1.000
_cell.length_c   1.000
_cell.angle_alpha   90.00
_cell.angle_beta   90.00
_cell.angle_gamma   90.00
#
_symmetry.space_group_name_H-M   'P 1'
#
loop_
_entity.id
_entity.type
_entity.pdbx_description
1 polymer ?
#
loop_
_entity_poly.entity_id
_entity_poly.type
_entity_poly.pdbx_seq_one_letter_code
_entity_poly.pdbx_strand_id
1 'polypeptide(L)'
;MSSSRQLGFSLIEVLVSLIVICIGVLGMAALQSRSLVQAQDSVLRNTAIMLAGDLIEMMRSNPDGALNGDLFSVNSKYYKAAGSDFATTALDSADGSCAKLARGVGGDAIAGKDLTCWLRQVKALLPVSDDLIKANFAVCPSLAAPMIGSTTPYSACGSVNSSVAMVVLAWQDASGNTQGCAGGICYYVLRAEL
;
A
#
# COMPACT_ATOMS: atom_id res chain seq x y z
N MET A 1 -34.04 68.14 -7.75
CA MET A 1 -33.63 66.72 -7.87
C MET A 1 -32.12 66.67 -7.69
N SER A 2 -31.64 66.14 -6.57
CA SER A 2 -30.19 66.08 -6.29
C SER A 2 -29.57 65.01 -7.21
N SER A 3 -28.67 65.41 -8.10
CA SER A 3 -27.90 64.50 -8.94
C SER A 3 -26.70 64.03 -8.12
N SER A 4 -26.78 62.80 -7.62
CA SER A 4 -25.67 62.11 -6.96
C SER A 4 -24.52 62.00 -7.96
N ARG A 5 -23.41 62.71 -7.72
CA ARG A 5 -22.19 62.59 -8.53
C ARG A 5 -21.67 61.16 -8.39
N GLN A 6 -21.78 60.37 -9.47
CA GLN A 6 -21.04 59.12 -9.59
C GLN A 6 -19.55 59.46 -9.56
N LEU A 7 -18.90 59.14 -8.44
CA LEU A 7 -17.45 59.13 -8.34
C LEU A 7 -16.98 57.95 -9.20
N GLY A 8 -16.52 58.23 -10.41
CA GLY A 8 -16.02 57.20 -11.33
C GLY A 8 -14.88 56.42 -10.68
N PHE A 9 -14.98 55.09 -10.74
CA PHE A 9 -13.93 54.17 -10.31
C PHE A 9 -12.58 54.61 -10.89
N SER A 10 -11.59 54.81 -10.03
CA SER A 10 -10.23 55.10 -10.48
C SER A 10 -9.62 53.83 -11.08
N LEU A 11 -8.85 53.96 -12.16
CA LEU A 11 -8.13 52.84 -12.79
C LEU A 11 -7.20 52.11 -11.79
N ILE A 12 -6.76 52.81 -10.74
CA ILE A 12 -5.98 52.24 -9.63
C ILE A 12 -6.77 51.19 -8.83
N GLU A 13 -8.08 51.38 -8.66
CA GLU A 13 -8.93 50.53 -7.81
C GLU A 13 -9.19 49.18 -8.47
N VAL A 14 -9.38 49.18 -9.79
CA VAL A 14 -9.48 47.96 -10.58
C VAL A 14 -8.14 47.22 -10.60
N LEU A 15 -7.02 47.94 -10.74
CA LEU A 15 -5.69 47.33 -10.73
C LEU A 15 -5.36 46.68 -9.38
N VAL A 16 -5.69 47.33 -8.26
CA VAL A 16 -5.54 46.75 -6.92
C VAL A 16 -6.46 45.54 -6.73
N SER A 17 -7.72 45.62 -7.19
CA SER A 17 -8.66 44.50 -7.12
C SER A 17 -8.16 43.27 -7.88
N LEU A 18 -7.61 43.46 -9.08
CA LEU A 18 -7.00 42.38 -9.87
C LEU A 18 -5.81 41.75 -9.14
N ILE A 19 -4.93 42.54 -8.53
CA ILE A 19 -3.78 42.02 -7.76
C ILE A 19 -4.26 41.16 -6.58
N VAL A 20 -5.25 41.64 -5.82
CA VAL A 20 -5.80 40.90 -4.68
C VAL A 20 -6.43 39.57 -5.14
N ILE A 21 -7.17 39.58 -6.25
CA ILE A 21 -7.76 38.37 -6.85
C ILE A 21 -6.66 37.41 -7.31
N CYS A 22 -5.62 37.89 -7.99
CA CYS A 22 -4.51 37.05 -8.43
C CYS A 22 -3.81 36.37 -7.25
N ILE A 23 -3.54 37.10 -6.17
CA ILE A 23 -2.94 36.53 -4.95
C ILE A 23 -3.88 35.50 -4.31
N GLY A 24 -5.18 35.80 -4.23
CA GLY A 24 -6.19 34.88 -3.69
C GLY A 24 -6.28 33.57 -4.48
N VAL A 25 -6.29 33.64 -5.81
CA VAL A 25 -6.36 32.46 -6.69
C VAL A 25 -5.07 31.62 -6.60
N LEU A 26 -3.89 32.25 -6.58
CA LEU A 26 -2.61 31.55 -6.41
C LEU A 26 -2.53 30.86 -5.04
N GLY A 27 -3.01 31.52 -3.98
CA GLY A 27 -3.09 30.93 -2.65
C GLY A 27 -4.01 29.70 -2.62
N MET A 28 -5.19 29.78 -3.24
CA MET A 28 -6.13 28.66 -3.33
C MET A 28 -5.56 27.49 -4.13
N ALA A 29 -4.88 27.75 -5.26
CA ALA A 29 -4.25 26.73 -6.07
C ALA A 29 -3.14 25.98 -5.31
N ALA A 30 -2.32 26.70 -4.54
CA ALA A 30 -1.29 26.09 -3.70
C ALA A 30 -1.88 25.17 -2.61
N LEU A 31 -3.00 25.57 -1.99
CA LEU A 31 -3.71 24.72 -1.02
C LEU A 31 -4.32 23.49 -1.69
N GLN A 32 -4.97 23.64 -2.84
CA GLN A 32 -5.54 22.52 -3.59
C GLN A 32 -4.47 21.48 -3.97
N SER A 33 -3.28 21.93 -4.40
CA SER A 33 -2.17 21.03 -4.73
C SER A 33 -1.74 20.18 -3.53
N ARG A 34 -1.60 20.78 -2.34
CA ARG A 34 -1.25 20.04 -1.12
C ARG A 34 -2.33 19.04 -0.71
N SER A 35 -3.60 19.43 -0.80
CA SER A 35 -4.73 18.54 -0.50
C SER A 35 -4.77 17.32 -1.43
N LEU A 36 -4.43 17.50 -2.72
CA LEU A 36 -4.38 16.40 -3.69
C LEU A 36 -3.30 15.38 -3.34
N VAL A 37 -2.09 15.83 -2.97
CA VAL A 37 -1.00 14.93 -2.55
C VAL A 37 -1.42 14.12 -1.32
N GLN A 38 -1.99 14.77 -0.30
CA GLN A 38 -2.44 14.08 0.91
C GLN A 38 -3.56 13.06 0.63
N ALA A 39 -4.47 13.38 -0.29
CA ALA A 39 -5.51 12.45 -0.71
C ALA A 39 -4.92 11.23 -1.41
N GLN A 40 -3.91 11.42 -2.28
CA GLN A 40 -3.22 10.32 -2.96
C GLN A 40 -2.50 9.40 -1.97
N ASP A 41 -1.77 9.95 -0.99
CA ASP A 41 -1.09 9.16 0.05
C ASP A 41 -2.08 8.30 0.84
N SER A 42 -3.23 8.87 1.16
CA SER A 42 -4.31 8.17 1.88
C SER A 42 -4.86 7.00 1.07
N VAL A 43 -5.03 7.17 -0.25
CA VAL A 43 -5.47 6.11 -1.16
C VAL A 43 -4.45 4.98 -1.21
N LEU A 44 -3.17 5.28 -1.40
CA LEU A 44 -2.11 4.26 -1.46
C LEU A 44 -2.02 3.44 -0.17
N ARG A 45 -2.07 4.11 0.98
CA ARG A 45 -2.11 3.44 2.29
C ARG A 45 -3.35 2.57 2.44
N ASN A 46 -4.52 3.04 2.02
CA ASN A 46 -5.75 2.24 2.08
C ASN A 46 -5.70 1.01 1.17
N THR A 47 -5.13 1.14 -0.02
CA THR A 47 -4.84 0.03 -0.93
C THR A 47 -3.89 -0.98 -0.29
N ALA A 48 -2.82 -0.54 0.37
CA ALA A 48 -1.92 -1.45 1.08
C ALA A 48 -2.61 -2.18 2.25
N ILE A 49 -3.50 -1.50 2.98
CA ILE A 49 -4.33 -2.12 4.03
C ILE A 49 -5.18 -3.26 3.45
N MET A 50 -5.90 -2.97 2.36
CA MET A 50 -6.73 -3.96 1.66
C MET A 50 -5.88 -5.15 1.21
N LEU A 51 -4.78 -4.91 0.48
CA LEU A 51 -3.93 -5.97 -0.07
C LEU A 51 -3.30 -6.86 1.02
N ALA A 52 -2.90 -6.27 2.15
CA ALA A 52 -2.38 -7.04 3.28
C ALA A 52 -3.48 -7.89 3.94
N GLY A 53 -4.68 -7.32 4.08
CA GLY A 53 -5.87 -8.04 4.56
C GLY A 53 -6.23 -9.22 3.66
N ASP A 54 -6.28 -8.98 2.34
CA ASP A 54 -6.56 -10.03 1.34
C ASP A 54 -5.58 -11.19 1.48
N LEU A 55 -4.28 -10.92 1.68
CA LEU A 55 -3.27 -11.96 1.84
C LEU A 55 -3.47 -12.78 3.14
N ILE A 56 -3.87 -12.15 4.24
CA ILE A 56 -4.20 -12.85 5.49
C ILE A 56 -5.44 -13.72 5.30
N GLU A 57 -6.49 -13.21 4.65
CA GLU A 57 -7.69 -13.99 4.36
C GLU A 57 -7.40 -15.16 3.41
N MET A 58 -6.48 -14.99 2.45
CA MET A 58 -6.00 -16.07 1.60
C MET A 58 -5.31 -17.16 2.42
N MET A 59 -4.47 -16.81 3.40
CA MET A 59 -3.87 -17.79 4.32
C MET A 59 -4.93 -18.51 5.17
N ARG A 60 -5.95 -17.79 5.67
CA ARG A 60 -7.05 -18.39 6.46
C ARG A 60 -7.94 -19.32 5.64
N SER A 61 -8.20 -18.97 4.39
CA SER A 61 -8.97 -19.80 3.46
C SER A 61 -8.21 -21.02 2.94
N ASN A 62 -6.88 -21.00 3.03
CA ASN A 62 -6.00 -22.10 2.64
C ASN A 62 -5.01 -22.45 3.77
N PRO A 63 -5.51 -22.97 4.90
CA PRO A 63 -4.67 -23.30 6.06
C PRO A 63 -3.63 -24.37 5.71
N ASP A 64 -3.95 -25.32 4.82
CA ASP A 64 -3.04 -26.37 4.39
C ASP A 64 -1.78 -25.85 3.68
N GLY A 65 -1.87 -24.68 3.02
CA GLY A 65 -0.72 -24.02 2.40
C GLY A 65 0.00 -23.02 3.33
N ALA A 66 -0.64 -22.60 4.42
CA ALA A 66 -0.14 -21.60 5.35
C ALA A 66 0.49 -22.20 6.62
N LEU A 67 -0.15 -23.22 7.19
CA LEU A 67 0.15 -23.73 8.52
C LEU A 67 0.95 -25.04 8.48
N ASN A 68 1.71 -25.28 9.55
CA ASN A 68 2.25 -26.59 9.87
C ASN A 68 1.81 -26.92 11.30
N GLY A 69 0.83 -27.83 11.42
CA GLY A 69 0.02 -27.91 12.63
C GLY A 69 -0.85 -26.66 12.77
N ASP A 70 -0.84 -26.04 13.95
CA ASP A 70 -1.64 -24.85 14.25
C ASP A 70 -0.85 -23.53 14.10
N LEU A 71 0.36 -23.58 13.55
CA LEU A 71 1.26 -22.43 13.49
C LEU A 71 1.61 -22.06 12.05
N PHE A 72 1.69 -20.75 11.78
CA PHE A 72 2.23 -20.25 10.53
C PHE A 72 3.67 -20.71 10.37
N SER A 73 3.96 -21.36 9.24
CA SER A 73 5.21 -22.05 9.02
C SER A 73 6.18 -21.24 8.18
N VAL A 74 7.47 -21.22 8.57
CA VAL A 74 8.55 -20.67 7.71
C VAL A 74 8.77 -21.47 6.42
N ASN A 75 8.19 -22.67 6.32
CA ASN A 75 8.22 -23.49 5.10
C ASN A 75 6.96 -23.31 4.23
N SER A 76 6.00 -22.47 4.64
CA SER A 76 4.80 -22.18 3.86
C SER A 76 5.14 -21.51 2.53
N LYS A 77 4.30 -21.73 1.50
CA LYS A 77 4.38 -20.94 0.26
C LYS A 77 4.10 -19.45 0.46
N TYR A 78 3.29 -19.10 1.47
CA TYR A 78 3.02 -17.71 1.83
C TYR A 78 4.20 -17.06 2.56
N TYR A 79 5.12 -17.83 3.12
CA TYR A 79 6.33 -17.28 3.73
C TYR A 79 7.20 -16.59 2.68
N LYS A 80 7.62 -15.37 2.99
CA LYS A 80 8.56 -14.59 2.21
C LYS A 80 9.50 -13.83 3.14
N ALA A 81 10.78 -14.14 3.05
CA ALA A 81 11.82 -13.35 3.68
C ALA A 81 12.07 -12.04 2.92
N ALA A 82 12.55 -11.01 3.62
CA ALA A 82 13.08 -9.83 2.95
C ALA A 82 14.27 -10.23 2.05
N GLY A 83 14.31 -9.71 0.83
CA GLY A 83 15.31 -10.06 -0.18
C GLY A 83 15.01 -11.32 -0.99
N SER A 84 13.99 -12.12 -0.64
CA SER A 84 13.56 -13.27 -1.46
C SER A 84 12.38 -12.91 -2.36
N ASP A 85 12.19 -13.69 -3.42
CA ASP A 85 10.97 -13.63 -4.24
C ASP A 85 9.83 -14.37 -3.54
N PHE A 86 8.58 -14.03 -3.87
CA PHE A 86 7.43 -14.83 -3.46
C PHE A 86 7.46 -16.19 -4.15
N ALA A 87 7.01 -17.24 -3.47
CA ALA A 87 6.93 -18.59 -4.02
C ALA A 87 5.72 -18.76 -4.97
N THR A 88 5.68 -17.97 -6.04
CA THR A 88 4.60 -17.95 -7.03
C THR A 88 4.58 -19.19 -7.91
N THR A 89 3.40 -19.64 -8.29
CA THR A 89 3.17 -20.69 -9.28
C THR A 89 2.45 -20.08 -10.49
N ALA A 90 2.95 -20.33 -11.70
CA ALA A 90 2.31 -19.86 -12.92
C ALA A 90 0.90 -20.44 -13.06
N LEU A 91 -0.01 -19.66 -13.62
CA LEU A 91 -1.34 -20.13 -14.00
C LEU A 91 -1.25 -20.87 -15.33
N ASP A 92 -1.92 -22.02 -15.42
CA ASP A 92 -2.04 -22.81 -16.64
C ASP A 92 -3.35 -22.53 -17.38
N SER A 93 -3.53 -23.16 -18.54
CA SER A 93 -4.75 -22.98 -19.35
C SER A 93 -6.02 -23.53 -18.67
N ALA A 94 -5.89 -24.47 -17.73
CA ALA A 94 -7.02 -25.03 -16.99
C ALA A 94 -7.46 -24.10 -15.85
N ASP A 95 -6.54 -23.33 -15.26
CA ASP A 95 -6.85 -22.31 -14.26
C ASP A 95 -7.64 -21.12 -14.82
N GLY A 96 -7.43 -20.81 -16.11
CA GLY A 96 -8.05 -19.68 -16.79
C GLY A 96 -7.56 -18.33 -16.26
N SER A 97 -8.32 -17.70 -15.37
CA SER A 97 -8.00 -16.38 -14.81
C SER A 97 -8.06 -16.40 -13.28
N CYS A 98 -7.49 -15.40 -12.63
CA CYS A 98 -7.54 -15.29 -11.16
C CYS A 98 -8.96 -15.31 -10.57
N ALA A 99 -9.94 -14.84 -11.34
CA ALA A 99 -11.35 -14.85 -10.95
C ALA A 99 -11.98 -16.25 -11.07
N LYS A 100 -11.41 -17.14 -11.88
CA LYS A 100 -11.90 -18.51 -12.12
C LYS A 100 -11.06 -19.60 -11.45
N LEU A 101 -9.98 -19.21 -10.77
CA LEU A 101 -9.08 -20.15 -10.11
C LEU A 101 -9.85 -21.01 -9.09
N ALA A 102 -9.77 -22.33 -9.26
CA ALA A 102 -10.39 -23.29 -8.36
C ALA A 102 -9.57 -23.41 -7.07
N ARG A 103 -10.18 -23.05 -5.92
CA ARG A 103 -9.50 -23.02 -4.60
C ARG A 103 -9.89 -24.17 -3.67
N GLY A 104 -10.85 -25.00 -4.06
CA GLY A 104 -11.47 -25.99 -3.16
C GLY A 104 -10.56 -27.10 -2.62
N VAL A 105 -9.34 -27.25 -3.15
CA VAL A 105 -8.37 -28.26 -2.71
C VAL A 105 -7.32 -27.69 -1.76
N GLY A 106 -7.10 -26.37 -1.75
CA GLY A 106 -6.06 -25.74 -0.94
C GLY A 106 -4.64 -26.25 -1.23
N GLY A 107 -3.78 -26.16 -0.22
CA GLY A 107 -2.39 -26.60 -0.24
C GLY A 107 -1.44 -25.66 -1.00
N ASP A 108 -0.20 -26.12 -1.15
CA ASP A 108 0.93 -25.35 -1.71
C ASP A 108 0.72 -24.92 -3.16
N ALA A 109 0.10 -25.78 -3.98
CA ALA A 109 -0.12 -25.48 -5.38
C ALA A 109 -1.10 -24.30 -5.54
N ILE A 110 -2.18 -24.30 -4.77
CA ILE A 110 -3.15 -23.20 -4.75
C ILE A 110 -2.52 -21.95 -4.15
N ALA A 111 -1.77 -22.06 -3.04
CA ALA A 111 -1.08 -20.94 -2.42
C ALA A 111 -0.16 -20.19 -3.40
N GLY A 112 0.65 -20.92 -4.17
CA GLY A 112 1.52 -20.30 -5.17
C GLY A 112 0.76 -19.62 -6.32
N LYS A 113 -0.36 -20.21 -6.79
CA LYS A 113 -1.21 -19.61 -7.83
C LYS A 113 -1.95 -18.37 -7.32
N ASP A 114 -2.39 -18.42 -6.07
CA ASP A 114 -3.02 -17.32 -5.36
C ASP A 114 -2.05 -16.14 -5.18
N LEU A 115 -0.80 -16.40 -4.80
CA LEU A 115 0.26 -15.38 -4.77
C LEU A 115 0.52 -14.74 -6.13
N THR A 116 0.48 -15.52 -7.23
CA THR A 116 0.58 -14.97 -8.59
C THR A 116 -0.55 -13.99 -8.89
N CYS A 117 -1.77 -14.32 -8.48
CA CYS A 117 -2.93 -13.47 -8.64
C CYS A 117 -2.85 -12.19 -7.80
N TRP A 118 -2.53 -12.35 -6.52
CA TRP A 118 -2.38 -11.24 -5.59
C TRP A 118 -1.25 -10.30 -6.02
N LEU A 119 -0.08 -10.82 -6.43
CA LEU A 119 1.02 -9.98 -6.91
C LEU A 119 0.68 -9.19 -8.16
N ARG A 120 -0.14 -9.73 -9.07
CA ARG A 120 -0.62 -8.96 -10.22
C ARG A 120 -1.45 -7.76 -9.76
N GLN A 121 -2.30 -7.94 -8.75
CA GLN A 121 -3.09 -6.86 -8.18
C GLN A 121 -2.22 -5.84 -7.43
N VAL A 122 -1.24 -6.29 -6.65
CA VAL A 122 -0.26 -5.42 -5.99
C VAL A 122 0.45 -4.52 -7.00
N LYS A 123 1.00 -5.10 -8.07
CA LYS A 123 1.71 -4.35 -9.12
C LYS A 123 0.79 -3.41 -9.92
N ALA A 124 -0.51 -3.69 -9.98
CA ALA A 124 -1.48 -2.84 -10.67
C ALA A 124 -1.97 -1.66 -9.81
N LEU A 125 -2.00 -1.82 -8.48
CA LEU A 125 -2.62 -0.85 -7.57
C LEU A 125 -1.61 -0.01 -6.77
N LEU A 126 -0.38 -0.50 -6.59
CA LEU A 126 0.66 0.22 -5.86
C LEU A 126 1.82 0.62 -6.79
N PRO A 127 2.45 1.78 -6.57
CA PRO A 127 3.69 2.17 -7.25
C PRO A 127 4.86 1.34 -6.71
N VAL A 128 5.08 0.17 -7.32
CA VAL A 128 6.11 -0.78 -6.90
C VAL A 128 6.89 -1.31 -8.11
N SER A 129 8.17 -1.61 -7.89
CA SER A 129 9.01 -2.38 -8.81
C SER A 129 9.29 -3.78 -8.24
N ASP A 130 9.74 -4.70 -9.07
CA ASP A 130 10.11 -6.05 -8.64
C ASP A 130 11.24 -6.03 -7.60
N ASP A 131 12.21 -5.13 -7.75
CA ASP A 131 13.29 -4.93 -6.78
C ASP A 131 12.76 -4.40 -5.43
N LEU A 132 11.79 -3.47 -5.47
CA LEU A 132 11.17 -2.93 -4.26
C LEU A 132 10.40 -4.03 -3.53
N ILE A 133 9.63 -4.85 -4.25
CA ILE A 133 8.89 -5.99 -3.68
C ILE A 133 9.86 -6.98 -3.05
N LYS A 134 10.92 -7.35 -3.79
CA LYS A 134 11.92 -8.30 -3.31
C LYS A 134 12.58 -7.83 -2.02
N ALA A 135 13.07 -6.58 -2.00
CA ALA A 135 13.81 -6.04 -0.87
C ALA A 135 12.94 -5.69 0.35
N ASN A 136 11.72 -5.19 0.15
CA ASN A 136 10.97 -4.51 1.21
C ASN A 136 9.70 -5.22 1.66
N PHE A 137 9.19 -6.20 0.89
CA PHE A 137 8.04 -6.99 1.32
C PHE A 137 8.51 -8.16 2.16
N ALA A 138 7.74 -8.51 3.18
CA ALA A 138 7.98 -9.71 3.97
C ALA A 138 6.67 -10.31 4.47
N VAL A 139 6.60 -11.63 4.53
CA VAL A 139 5.48 -12.39 5.09
C VAL A 139 6.08 -13.48 5.95
N CYS A 140 5.88 -13.39 7.26
CA CYS A 140 6.66 -14.19 8.19
C CYS A 140 5.90 -14.41 9.51
N PRO A 141 6.22 -15.49 10.24
CA PRO A 141 5.80 -15.61 11.62
C PRO A 141 6.31 -14.43 12.44
N SER A 142 5.57 -14.00 13.45
CA SER A 142 5.95 -12.86 14.28
C SER A 142 5.74 -13.14 15.76
N LEU A 143 6.77 -12.83 16.55
CA LEU A 143 6.73 -12.90 18.02
C LEU A 143 6.68 -11.50 18.66
N ALA A 144 7.11 -10.47 17.94
CA ALA A 144 7.13 -9.09 18.39
C ALA A 144 6.68 -8.15 17.26
N ALA A 145 6.09 -7.01 17.63
CA ALA A 145 5.79 -5.94 16.68
C ALA A 145 7.08 -5.17 16.30
N PRO A 146 7.19 -4.64 15.08
CA PRO A 146 8.28 -3.73 14.74
C PRO A 146 8.19 -2.42 15.51
N MET A 147 9.32 -1.73 15.67
CA MET A 147 9.35 -0.40 16.29
C MET A 147 8.54 0.61 15.46
N ILE A 148 7.83 1.50 16.16
CA ILE A 148 7.11 2.61 15.53
C ILE A 148 8.10 3.49 14.77
N GLY A 149 7.85 3.75 13.49
CA GLY A 149 8.72 4.57 12.65
C GLY A 149 9.98 3.86 12.13
N SER A 150 10.08 2.53 12.28
CA SER A 150 11.17 1.77 11.67
C SER A 150 11.21 1.95 10.15
N THR A 151 12.40 2.15 9.61
CA THR A 151 12.67 2.18 8.15
C THR A 151 12.84 0.78 7.55
N THR A 152 12.88 -0.26 8.41
CA THR A 152 13.05 -1.67 8.02
C THR A 152 12.14 -2.58 8.87
N PRO A 153 10.80 -2.39 8.83
CA PRO A 153 9.87 -3.13 9.70
C PRO A 153 9.92 -4.66 9.49
N TYR A 154 10.33 -5.12 8.31
CA TYR A 154 10.56 -6.53 8.01
C TYR A 154 11.67 -7.18 8.84
N SER A 155 12.55 -6.40 9.50
CA SER A 155 13.55 -6.95 10.44
C SER A 155 12.95 -7.59 11.68
N ALA A 156 11.69 -7.28 12.01
CA ALA A 156 10.93 -7.93 13.08
C ALA A 156 10.35 -9.30 12.67
N CYS A 157 10.63 -9.77 11.45
CA CYS A 157 10.22 -11.09 11.01
C CYS A 157 10.88 -12.20 11.83
N GLY A 158 10.05 -13.11 12.34
CA GLY A 158 10.50 -14.32 12.99
C GLY A 158 10.97 -15.38 11.99
N SER A 159 11.86 -16.23 12.48
CA SER A 159 12.38 -17.42 11.77
C SER A 159 11.88 -18.74 12.37
N VAL A 160 10.93 -18.67 13.30
CA VAL A 160 10.30 -19.81 13.97
C VAL A 160 8.79 -19.73 13.80
N ASN A 161 8.13 -20.88 13.71
CA ASN A 161 6.68 -20.94 13.52
C ASN A 161 5.94 -20.24 14.67
N SER A 162 4.85 -19.54 14.36
CA SER A 162 4.06 -18.74 15.32
C SER A 162 2.59 -18.74 14.90
N SER A 163 1.67 -18.56 15.84
CA SER A 163 0.24 -18.37 15.54
C SER A 163 -0.03 -17.02 14.86
N VAL A 164 0.88 -16.05 15.02
CA VAL A 164 0.78 -14.72 14.42
C VAL A 164 1.60 -14.65 13.14
N ALA A 165 0.92 -14.36 12.04
CA ALA A 165 1.55 -13.95 10.79
C ALA A 165 1.71 -12.42 10.74
N MET A 166 2.83 -11.96 10.18
CA MET A 166 3.09 -10.57 9.88
C MET A 166 3.27 -10.39 8.37
N VAL A 167 2.53 -9.45 7.80
CA VAL A 167 2.63 -9.02 6.41
C VAL A 167 3.17 -7.60 6.40
N VAL A 168 4.29 -7.39 5.71
CA VAL A 168 4.93 -6.10 5.47
C VAL A 168 4.82 -5.80 3.98
N LEU A 169 4.11 -4.74 3.65
CA LEU A 169 4.04 -4.19 2.29
C LEU A 169 4.74 -2.84 2.24
N ALA A 170 5.28 -2.53 1.08
CA ALA A 170 5.93 -1.25 0.82
C ALA A 170 5.48 -0.66 -0.52
N TRP A 171 5.57 0.65 -0.67
CA TRP A 171 5.36 1.31 -1.96
C TRP A 171 6.22 2.56 -2.06
N GLN A 172 6.49 2.97 -3.30
CA GLN A 172 7.25 4.18 -3.57
C GLN A 172 6.33 5.39 -3.50
N ASP A 173 6.73 6.40 -2.74
CA ASP A 173 6.09 7.69 -2.74
C ASP A 173 7.03 8.74 -3.36
N ALA A 174 6.56 9.35 -4.44
CA ALA A 174 7.28 10.36 -5.20
C ALA A 174 6.92 11.80 -4.76
N SER A 175 6.01 11.97 -3.80
CA SER A 175 5.54 13.28 -3.36
C SER A 175 6.56 14.08 -2.55
N GLY A 176 7.67 13.44 -2.14
CA GLY A 176 8.67 14.04 -1.26
C GLY A 176 8.21 14.14 0.20
N ASN A 177 7.12 13.47 0.57
CA ASN A 177 6.63 13.40 1.93
C ASN A 177 7.57 12.57 2.82
N THR A 178 8.33 13.23 3.70
CA THR A 178 9.19 12.56 4.67
C THR A 178 8.44 12.13 5.94
N GLN A 179 7.18 12.56 6.11
CA GLN A 179 6.33 12.17 7.24
C GLN A 179 5.67 10.82 6.96
N GLY A 180 6.33 9.75 7.40
CA GLY A 180 5.83 8.38 7.32
C GLY A 180 6.45 7.53 6.22
N CYS A 181 7.21 8.13 5.30
CA CYS A 181 7.89 7.45 4.21
C CYS A 181 9.38 7.82 4.19
N ALA A 182 10.19 7.06 4.93
CA ALA A 182 11.62 7.32 5.01
C ALA A 182 12.30 6.94 3.69
N GLY A 183 13.02 7.88 3.08
CA GLY A 183 13.72 7.64 1.81
C GLY A 183 12.79 7.45 0.61
N GLY A 184 11.55 7.95 0.66
CA GLY A 184 10.57 7.80 -0.42
C GLY A 184 9.94 6.41 -0.50
N ILE A 185 10.12 5.57 0.53
CA ILE A 185 9.46 4.28 0.66
C ILE A 185 8.54 4.33 1.87
N CYS A 186 7.28 4.05 1.64
CA CYS A 186 6.27 3.93 2.69
C CYS A 186 6.08 2.46 3.04
N TYR A 187 5.76 2.19 4.30
CA TYR A 187 5.49 0.84 4.78
C TYR A 187 4.10 0.74 5.42
N TYR A 188 3.49 -0.43 5.23
CA TYR A 188 2.35 -0.87 6.00
C TYR A 188 2.64 -2.26 6.59
N VAL A 189 2.31 -2.43 7.86
CA VAL A 189 2.51 -3.68 8.60
C VAL A 189 1.18 -4.13 9.17
N LEU A 190 0.80 -5.37 8.86
CA LEU A 190 -0.34 -6.05 9.44
C LEU A 190 0.17 -7.26 10.22
N ARG A 191 -0.29 -7.42 11.46
CA ARG A 191 -0.08 -8.63 12.26
C ARG A 191 -1.45 -9.22 12.56
N ALA A 192 -1.63 -10.50 12.29
CA ALA A 192 -2.89 -11.20 12.57
C ALA A 192 -2.61 -12.64 12.99
N GLU A 193 -3.47 -13.18 13.84
CA GLU A 193 -3.50 -14.62 14.14
C GLU A 193 -4.14 -15.38 12.98
N LEU A 194 -3.57 -16.52 12.61
CA LEU A 194 -4.10 -17.40 11.56
C LEU A 194 -4.96 -18.51 12.14
#